data_AF-A0AAW9Y9N3-F1
#
_entry.id   AF-A0AAW9Y9N3-F1
#
_cell.length_a   1.000
_cell.length_b   1.000
_cell.length_c   1.000
_cell.angle_alpha   90.00
_cell.angle_beta   90.00
_cell.angle_gamma   90.00
#
_symmetry.space_group_name_H-M   'P 1'
#
loop_
_entity.id
_entity.type
_entity.pdbx_description
1 polymer ?
#
loop_
_entity_poly.entity_id
_entity_poly.type
_entity_poly.pdbx_seq_one_letter_code
_entity_poly.pdbx_strand_id
1 'polypeptide(L)'
;MSAPGPLLGFVAWSGTGKTTLLERLIPLLGQRGLRLGVLKHTHHHFDMDKPGKDSHRLRQAGARQVMAASSLRHALICETPEQEPSLEALLARFDWERLDLLLVEGFKHHHFPKIELHRRALGRPLLFPSDPDIVALISDEPEATTLPQFRFEALDAIADFICARLPRQDGHGQPPLPPPLRLFALALEGIANPAGEAYLPGHLSQDASGCLQVRPASAFMPSALPLANCVIECPARSAIIPGERVRIRLLP
;
A
#
# COMPACT_ATOMS: atom_id res chain seq x y z
N MET A 1 10.24 15.35 -17.48
CA MET A 1 10.18 14.00 -18.10
C MET A 1 9.92 13.00 -16.99
N SER A 2 9.06 12.02 -17.23
CA SER A 2 8.44 11.19 -16.18
C SER A 2 9.32 10.02 -15.75
N ALA A 3 9.27 9.63 -14.47
CA ALA A 3 9.86 8.38 -14.01
C ALA A 3 9.24 7.17 -14.76
N PRO A 4 9.97 6.05 -14.93
CA PRO A 4 9.47 4.86 -15.62
C PRO A 4 8.25 4.20 -14.94
N GLY A 5 8.03 4.49 -13.66
CA GLY A 5 6.90 4.01 -12.88
C GLY A 5 6.46 5.01 -11.81
N PRO A 6 5.50 4.62 -10.94
CA PRO A 6 4.97 5.50 -9.91
C PRO A 6 6.05 6.01 -8.94
N LEU A 7 6.02 7.32 -8.68
CA LEU A 7 6.95 8.04 -7.81
C LEU A 7 6.16 8.86 -6.79
N LEU A 8 6.54 8.80 -5.51
CA LEU A 8 5.94 9.62 -4.47
C LEU A 8 6.99 10.14 -3.49
N GLY A 9 7.05 11.46 -3.34
CA GLY A 9 7.93 12.13 -2.40
C GLY A 9 7.36 12.28 -1.01
N PHE A 10 8.26 12.31 -0.02
CA PHE A 10 7.99 12.74 1.34
C PHE A 10 8.91 13.92 1.65
N VAL A 11 8.33 15.10 1.81
CA VAL A 11 9.06 16.36 2.05
C VAL A 11 8.70 16.94 3.40
N ALA A 12 9.68 17.53 4.06
CA ALA A 12 9.52 18.16 5.37
C ALA A 12 10.80 18.91 5.73
N TRP A 13 10.72 19.82 6.68
CA TRP A 13 11.88 20.35 7.37
C TRP A 13 12.59 19.26 8.20
N SER A 14 13.88 19.49 8.50
CA SER A 14 14.64 18.57 9.36
C SER A 14 13.99 18.48 10.75
N GLY A 15 14.01 17.31 11.36
CA GLY A 15 13.39 17.06 12.68
C GLY A 15 11.88 16.77 12.66
N THR A 16 11.21 16.84 11.50
CA THR A 16 9.74 16.59 11.42
C THR A 16 9.35 15.11 11.64
N GLY A 17 10.32 14.18 11.52
CA GLY A 17 10.07 12.74 11.69
C GLY A 17 9.77 11.98 10.38
N LYS A 18 10.28 12.46 9.23
CA LYS A 18 10.11 11.79 7.92
C LYS A 18 10.55 10.33 7.94
N THR A 19 11.80 10.07 8.34
CA THR A 19 12.36 8.72 8.37
C THR A 19 11.53 7.82 9.29
N THR A 20 11.15 8.31 10.47
CA THR A 20 10.30 7.57 11.43
C THR A 20 8.91 7.23 10.86
N LEU A 21 8.29 8.15 10.11
CA LEU A 21 7.03 7.86 9.43
C LEU A 21 7.23 6.77 8.38
N LEU A 22 8.25 6.91 7.53
CA LEU A 22 8.54 5.95 6.45
C LEU A 22 8.84 4.54 6.98
N GLU A 23 9.61 4.42 8.06
CA GLU A 23 9.89 3.14 8.72
C GLU A 23 8.62 2.39 9.15
N ARG A 24 7.58 3.13 9.57
CA ARG A 24 6.28 2.56 9.96
C ARG A 24 5.37 2.31 8.77
N LEU A 25 5.48 3.11 7.72
CA LEU A 25 4.59 3.05 6.55
C LEU A 25 5.02 1.98 5.53
N ILE A 26 6.34 1.79 5.32
CA ILE A 26 6.88 0.83 4.37
C ILE A 26 6.35 -0.61 4.63
N PRO A 27 6.35 -1.13 5.87
CA PRO A 27 5.77 -2.45 6.14
C PRO A 27 4.28 -2.54 5.81
N LEU A 28 3.50 -1.50 6.11
CA LEU A 28 2.05 -1.47 5.86
C LEU A 28 1.70 -1.43 4.37
N LEU A 29 2.50 -0.73 3.58
CA LEU A 29 2.41 -0.73 2.12
C LEU A 29 2.85 -2.08 1.53
N GLY A 30 3.88 -2.71 2.09
CA GLY A 30 4.29 -4.07 1.73
C GLY A 30 3.21 -5.12 2.04
N GLN A 31 2.51 -4.99 3.17
CA GLN A 31 1.35 -5.84 3.51
C GLN A 31 0.17 -5.67 2.54
N ARG A 32 0.05 -4.51 1.89
CA ARG A 32 -0.90 -4.24 0.81
C ARG A 32 -0.43 -4.78 -0.55
N GLY A 33 0.68 -5.51 -0.59
CA GLY A 33 1.20 -6.19 -1.78
C GLY A 33 2.16 -5.37 -2.63
N LEU A 34 2.55 -4.16 -2.21
CA LEU A 34 3.44 -3.30 -2.98
C LEU A 34 4.90 -3.69 -2.82
N ARG A 35 5.61 -3.82 -3.95
CA ARG A 35 7.08 -3.90 -3.99
C ARG A 35 7.63 -2.48 -4.02
N LEU A 36 8.30 -2.08 -2.94
CA LEU A 36 8.74 -0.70 -2.76
C LEU A 36 10.23 -0.53 -3.02
N GLY A 37 10.58 0.58 -3.68
CA GLY A 37 11.92 1.12 -3.65
C GLY A 37 11.96 2.38 -2.78
N VAL A 38 13.14 2.74 -2.29
CA VAL A 38 13.35 4.00 -1.58
C VAL A 38 14.58 4.70 -2.13
N LEU A 39 14.40 5.95 -2.57
CA LEU A 39 15.49 6.86 -2.88
C LEU A 39 15.58 7.89 -1.76
N LYS A 40 16.71 7.89 -1.03
CA LYS A 40 16.99 8.87 0.02
C LYS A 40 18.05 9.85 -0.45
N HIS A 41 17.73 11.14 -0.38
CA HIS A 41 18.67 12.22 -0.68
C HIS A 41 19.23 12.81 0.62
N THR A 42 20.55 12.96 0.70
CA THR A 42 21.24 13.58 1.83
C THR A 42 22.17 14.67 1.32
N HIS A 43 22.18 15.83 1.97
CA HIS A 43 23.10 16.93 1.68
C HIS A 43 24.45 16.80 2.40
N HIS A 44 24.61 15.76 3.23
CA HIS A 44 25.85 15.48 3.94
C HIS A 44 26.62 14.36 3.27
N HIS A 45 27.95 14.48 3.25
CA HIS A 45 28.83 13.35 2.94
C HIS A 45 28.45 12.15 3.81
N PHE A 46 28.30 11.00 3.18
CA PHE A 46 27.97 9.75 3.84
C PHE A 46 28.87 8.64 3.32
N ASP A 47 29.12 7.64 4.15
CA ASP A 47 29.70 6.37 3.72
C ASP A 47 28.79 5.23 4.16
N MET A 48 28.35 4.41 3.20
CA MET A 48 27.60 3.19 3.48
C MET A 48 28.52 2.02 3.82
N ASP A 49 29.80 2.13 3.49
CA ASP A 49 30.78 1.09 3.74
C ASP A 49 31.39 1.21 5.13
N LYS A 50 32.03 0.13 5.60
CA LYS A 50 32.78 0.14 6.86
C LYS A 50 34.22 0.58 6.59
N PRO A 51 34.69 1.69 7.18
CA PRO A 51 36.07 2.13 7.03
C PRO A 51 37.08 1.01 7.35
N GLY A 52 38.07 0.85 6.46
CA GLY A 52 39.13 -0.15 6.60
C GLY A 52 38.79 -1.56 6.12
N LYS A 53 37.55 -1.85 5.72
CA LYS A 53 37.18 -3.12 5.07
C LYS A 53 37.54 -3.13 3.58
N ASP A 54 37.48 -4.30 2.96
CA ASP A 54 38.02 -4.52 1.61
C ASP A 54 37.37 -3.63 0.56
N SER A 55 36.03 -3.56 0.52
CA SER A 55 35.30 -2.68 -0.41
C SER A 55 35.66 -1.20 -0.21
N HIS A 56 35.80 -0.75 1.04
CA HIS A 56 36.22 0.61 1.35
C HIS A 56 37.66 0.86 0.87
N ARG A 57 38.58 -0.06 1.14
CA ARG A 57 39.98 0.05 0.69
C ARG A 57 40.10 0.08 -0.83
N LEU A 58 39.29 -0.72 -1.55
CA LEU A 58 39.24 -0.70 -3.01
C LEU A 58 38.74 0.64 -3.56
N ARG A 59 37.71 1.23 -2.95
CA ARG A 59 37.24 2.59 -3.29
C ARG A 59 38.33 3.64 -3.06
N GLN A 60 38.96 3.63 -1.89
CA GLN A 60 40.07 4.56 -1.56
C GLN A 60 41.31 4.36 -2.44
N ALA A 61 41.49 3.17 -3.01
CA ALA A 61 42.55 2.89 -3.99
C ALA A 61 42.24 3.45 -5.40
N GLY A 62 41.05 4.04 -5.61
CA GLY A 62 40.66 4.70 -6.86
C GLY A 62 39.61 3.96 -7.69
N ALA A 63 39.01 2.87 -7.17
CA ALA A 63 37.91 2.21 -7.87
C ALA A 63 36.67 3.12 -7.90
N ARG A 64 36.27 3.56 -9.10
CA ARG A 64 35.08 4.43 -9.29
C ARG A 64 33.76 3.71 -9.02
N GLN A 65 33.75 2.38 -9.13
CA GLN A 65 32.59 1.54 -8.84
C GLN A 65 33.06 0.28 -8.10
N VAL A 66 32.43 -0.02 -6.98
CA VAL A 66 32.69 -1.24 -6.20
C VAL A 66 31.37 -1.91 -5.86
N MET A 67 31.26 -3.20 -6.20
CA MET A 67 30.11 -4.03 -5.85
C MET A 67 30.51 -5.07 -4.80
N ALA A 68 29.80 -5.06 -3.67
CA ALA A 68 29.85 -6.14 -2.69
C ALA A 68 28.60 -7.01 -2.85
N ALA A 69 28.76 -8.32 -2.99
CA ALA A 69 27.65 -9.24 -3.22
C ALA A 69 27.73 -10.48 -2.33
N SER A 70 26.57 -11.03 -1.98
CA SER A 70 26.39 -12.31 -1.28
C SER A 70 25.16 -13.04 -1.83
N SER A 71 24.87 -14.23 -1.31
CA SER A 71 23.67 -15.01 -1.67
C SER A 71 22.36 -14.30 -1.35
N LEU A 72 22.35 -13.32 -0.44
CA LEU A 72 21.14 -12.66 0.03
C LEU A 72 20.94 -11.26 -0.56
N ARG A 73 22.01 -10.58 -0.97
CA ARG A 73 21.96 -9.18 -1.45
C ARG A 73 23.26 -8.75 -2.10
N HIS A 74 23.19 -7.62 -2.80
CA HIS A 74 24.35 -6.89 -3.26
C HIS A 74 24.20 -5.40 -2.93
N ALA A 75 25.33 -4.69 -2.89
CA ALA A 75 25.41 -3.25 -2.78
C ALA A 75 26.42 -2.75 -3.81
N LEU A 76 26.00 -1.79 -4.64
CA LEU A 76 26.85 -1.08 -5.58
C LEU A 76 27.10 0.32 -5.04
N ILE A 77 28.37 0.69 -4.90
CA ILE A 77 28.77 2.05 -4.58
C ILE A 77 29.45 2.65 -5.81
N CYS A 78 28.96 3.81 -6.23
CA CYS A 78 29.51 4.58 -7.34
C CYS A 78 30.06 5.90 -6.80
N GLU A 79 31.34 6.18 -7.05
CA GLU A 79 31.95 7.46 -6.76
C GLU A 79 31.51 8.49 -7.81
N THR A 80 31.10 9.68 -7.37
CA THR A 80 30.73 10.81 -8.23
C THR A 80 31.46 12.09 -7.80
N PRO A 81 32.81 12.10 -7.80
CA PRO A 81 33.59 13.21 -7.25
C PRO A 81 33.50 14.48 -8.10
N GLU A 82 33.16 14.36 -9.39
CA GLU A 82 33.06 15.51 -10.29
C GLU A 82 31.75 16.28 -10.13
N GLN A 83 30.63 15.57 -9.93
CA GLN A 83 29.30 16.18 -9.82
C GLN A 83 28.28 15.24 -9.20
N GLU A 84 27.35 15.79 -8.42
CA GLU A 84 26.17 15.08 -7.94
C GLU A 84 25.27 14.63 -9.12
N PRO A 85 24.87 13.34 -9.18
CA PRO A 85 24.02 12.86 -10.26
C PRO A 85 22.63 13.51 -10.21
N SER A 86 22.04 13.73 -11.39
CA SER A 86 20.66 14.23 -11.46
C SER A 86 19.67 13.20 -10.91
N LEU A 87 18.48 13.67 -10.53
CA LEU A 87 17.39 12.78 -10.10
C LEU A 87 17.11 11.71 -11.16
N GLU A 88 17.04 12.07 -12.43
CA GLU A 88 16.80 11.15 -13.54
C GLU A 88 17.89 10.07 -13.63
N ALA A 89 19.16 10.46 -13.47
CA ALA A 89 20.28 9.54 -13.48
C ALA A 89 20.23 8.55 -12.31
N LEU A 90 19.73 8.98 -11.14
CA LEU A 90 19.52 8.13 -9.97
C LEU A 90 18.31 7.20 -10.17
N LEU A 91 17.20 7.70 -10.71
CA LEU A 91 16.00 6.91 -11.03
C LEU A 91 16.33 5.80 -12.03
N ALA A 92 17.20 6.06 -13.00
CA ALA A 92 17.66 5.07 -13.97
C ALA A 92 18.48 3.90 -13.36
N ARG A 93 18.89 4.00 -12.08
CA ARG A 93 19.61 2.92 -11.39
C ARG A 93 18.70 1.87 -10.76
N PHE A 94 17.41 2.16 -10.64
CA PHE A 94 16.45 1.22 -10.07
C PHE A 94 15.99 0.21 -11.12
N ASP A 95 15.78 -1.03 -10.67
CA ASP A 95 15.11 -2.07 -11.45
C ASP A 95 13.59 -1.91 -11.31
N TRP A 96 13.00 -1.14 -12.22
CA TRP A 96 11.58 -0.76 -12.16
C TRP A 96 10.62 -1.93 -12.38
N GLU A 97 11.06 -3.03 -13.02
CA GLU A 97 10.22 -4.23 -13.19
C GLU A 97 9.93 -4.93 -11.85
N ARG A 98 10.79 -4.67 -10.87
CA ARG A 98 10.69 -5.23 -9.50
C ARG A 98 9.98 -4.29 -8.52
N LEU A 99 9.54 -3.11 -8.97
CA LEU A 99 8.96 -2.07 -8.12
C LEU A 99 7.57 -1.66 -8.61
N ASP A 100 6.66 -1.47 -7.66
CA ASP A 100 5.32 -0.93 -7.92
C ASP A 100 5.23 0.55 -7.55
N LEU A 101 6.11 1.00 -6.64
CA LEU A 101 6.21 2.38 -6.19
C LEU A 101 7.63 2.69 -5.70
N LEU A 102 8.20 3.80 -6.16
CA LEU A 102 9.42 4.37 -5.59
C LEU A 102 9.05 5.51 -4.64
N LEU A 103 9.45 5.38 -3.37
CA LEU A 103 9.35 6.44 -2.37
C LEU A 103 10.60 7.32 -2.40
N VAL A 104 10.44 8.64 -2.36
CA VAL A 104 11.55 9.59 -2.35
C VAL A 104 11.57 10.35 -1.04
N GLU A 105 12.63 10.17 -0.24
CA GLU A 105 12.90 11.00 0.93
C GLU A 105 13.88 12.12 0.55
N GLY A 106 13.39 13.34 0.31
CA GLY A 106 14.21 14.49 -0.08
C GLY A 106 13.81 15.10 -1.42
N PHE A 107 14.77 15.66 -2.17
CA PHE A 107 14.54 16.33 -3.46
C PHE A 107 13.42 17.40 -3.43
N LYS A 108 13.34 18.18 -2.35
CA LYS A 108 12.21 19.12 -2.11
C LYS A 108 11.94 20.15 -3.21
N HIS A 109 12.94 20.45 -4.05
CA HIS A 109 12.84 21.42 -5.15
C HIS A 109 12.55 20.80 -6.52
N HIS A 110 12.42 19.49 -6.61
CA HIS A 110 12.14 18.79 -7.85
C HIS A 110 10.63 18.56 -8.04
N HIS A 111 10.21 18.46 -9.29
CA HIS A 111 8.80 18.35 -9.67
C HIS A 111 8.33 16.90 -9.80
N PHE A 112 7.52 16.45 -8.85
CA PHE A 112 6.82 15.16 -8.83
C PHE A 112 5.88 15.11 -7.60
N PRO A 113 4.84 14.27 -7.59
CA PRO A 113 3.89 14.22 -6.47
C PRO A 113 4.58 14.02 -5.10
N LYS A 114 4.25 14.86 -4.13
CA LYS A 114 4.85 14.88 -2.79
C LYS A 114 3.79 14.93 -1.68
N ILE A 115 4.02 14.21 -0.60
CA ILE A 115 3.31 14.38 0.68
C ILE A 115 4.19 15.25 1.57
N GLU A 116 3.66 16.38 2.02
CA GLU A 116 4.36 17.28 2.94
C GLU A 116 4.06 16.91 4.39
N LEU A 117 5.11 16.72 5.19
CA LEU A 117 5.00 16.58 6.63
C LEU A 117 5.29 17.93 7.29
N HIS A 118 4.46 18.29 8.26
CA HIS A 118 4.58 19.53 9.01
C HIS A 118 4.41 19.29 10.50
N ARG A 119 5.16 20.05 11.30
CA ARG A 119 4.99 20.13 12.75
C ARG A 119 5.05 21.58 13.16
N ARG A 120 3.98 22.09 13.75
CA ARG A 120 3.92 23.49 14.17
C ARG A 120 5.04 23.86 15.13
N ALA A 121 5.40 22.95 16.03
CA ALA A 121 6.46 23.17 17.02
C ALA A 121 7.84 23.50 16.41
N LEU A 122 8.08 23.15 15.13
CA LEU A 122 9.33 23.49 14.45
C LEU A 122 9.38 24.95 13.97
N GLY A 123 8.25 25.67 13.98
CA GLY A 123 8.18 27.08 13.58
C GLY A 123 8.57 27.32 12.12
N ARG A 124 8.51 26.29 11.27
CA ARG A 124 8.84 26.38 9.85
C ARG A 124 7.54 26.45 9.03
N PRO A 125 7.51 27.28 7.96
CA PRO A 125 6.34 27.37 7.11
C PRO A 125 6.16 26.09 6.29
N LEU A 126 4.92 25.83 5.86
CA LEU A 126 4.64 24.84 4.82
C LEU A 126 5.31 25.26 3.49
N LEU A 127 5.65 24.27 2.68
CA LEU A 127 6.01 24.42 1.28
C LEU A 127 4.75 24.64 0.44
N PHE A 128 3.63 23.99 0.81
CA PHE A 128 2.31 24.35 0.33
C PHE A 128 1.93 25.76 0.80
N PRO A 129 1.29 26.61 -0.04
CA PRO A 129 0.80 26.35 -1.40
C PRO A 129 1.79 26.66 -2.52
N SER A 130 3.03 27.07 -2.21
CA SER A 130 4.01 27.47 -3.22
C SER A 130 4.53 26.30 -4.06
N ASP A 131 4.48 25.08 -3.55
CA ASP A 131 4.81 23.85 -4.28
C ASP A 131 3.52 23.16 -4.75
N PRO A 132 3.17 23.24 -6.06
CA PRO A 132 1.93 22.70 -6.60
C PRO A 132 1.93 21.17 -6.69
N ASP A 133 3.10 20.54 -6.53
CA ASP A 133 3.22 19.09 -6.59
C ASP A 133 2.87 18.42 -5.24
N ILE A 134 2.50 19.20 -4.22
CA ILE A 134 2.05 18.67 -2.93
C ILE A 134 0.61 18.18 -3.06
N VAL A 135 0.41 16.89 -2.74
CA VAL A 135 -0.85 16.19 -2.98
C VAL A 135 -1.58 15.79 -1.70
N ALA A 136 -0.92 15.89 -0.55
CA ALA A 136 -1.49 15.68 0.78
C ALA A 136 -0.56 16.28 1.86
N LEU A 137 -1.13 16.55 3.03
CA LEU A 137 -0.42 17.00 4.22
C LEU A 137 -0.47 15.94 5.33
N ILE A 138 0.62 15.80 6.07
CA ILE A 138 0.67 15.07 7.34
C ILE A 138 1.10 16.07 8.40
N SER A 139 0.18 16.45 9.29
CA SER A 139 0.43 17.55 10.24
C SER A 139 -0.06 17.22 11.66
N ASP A 140 0.61 17.83 12.65
CA ASP A 140 0.19 17.83 14.05
C ASP A 140 -0.90 18.86 14.36
N GLU A 141 -1.29 19.69 13.38
CA GLU A 141 -2.44 20.59 13.42
C GLU A 141 -3.19 20.65 12.07
N PRO A 142 -4.50 20.93 12.06
CA PRO A 142 -5.24 21.10 10.82
C PRO A 142 -4.84 22.38 10.10
N GLU A 143 -4.70 22.29 8.77
CA GLU A 143 -4.35 23.41 7.89
C GLU A 143 -5.56 23.83 7.05
N ALA A 144 -5.67 25.12 6.72
CA ALA A 144 -6.77 25.64 5.91
C ALA A 144 -6.56 25.34 4.42
N THR A 145 -6.86 24.10 3.99
CA THR A 145 -6.68 23.62 2.62
C THR A 145 -7.72 22.57 2.21
N THR A 146 -7.90 22.40 0.89
CA THR A 146 -8.71 21.33 0.29
C THR A 146 -7.92 20.05 0.04
N LEU A 147 -6.60 20.07 0.23
CA LEU A 147 -5.78 18.86 0.14
C LEU A 147 -6.16 17.86 1.23
N PRO A 148 -6.07 16.55 0.97
CA PRO A 148 -6.16 15.52 2.00
C PRO A 148 -5.15 15.77 3.13
N GLN A 149 -5.60 15.64 4.37
CA GLN A 149 -4.78 15.86 5.57
C GLN A 149 -4.84 14.65 6.49
N PHE A 150 -3.71 14.26 7.04
CA PHE A 150 -3.60 13.13 7.95
C PHE A 150 -2.83 13.50 9.23
N ARG A 151 -3.14 12.78 10.31
CA ARG A 151 -2.31 12.77 11.52
C ARG A 151 -1.12 11.83 11.31
N PHE A 152 -0.01 12.06 12.02
CA PHE A 152 1.17 11.19 11.97
C PHE A 152 0.87 9.74 12.38
N GLU A 153 -0.15 9.54 13.21
CA GLU A 153 -0.57 8.23 13.71
C GLU A 153 -1.53 7.50 12.76
N ALA A 154 -2.11 8.20 11.79
CA ALA A 154 -3.14 7.66 10.87
C ALA A 154 -2.53 6.84 9.72
N LEU A 155 -1.64 5.90 10.05
CA LEU A 155 -0.82 5.17 9.08
C LEU A 155 -1.63 4.37 8.05
N ASP A 156 -2.72 3.73 8.47
CA ASP A 156 -3.58 2.99 7.55
C ASP A 156 -4.27 3.89 6.54
N ALA A 157 -4.79 5.04 6.99
CA ALA A 157 -5.39 6.02 6.10
C ALA A 157 -4.37 6.62 5.11
N ILE A 158 -3.14 6.85 5.56
CA ILE A 158 -2.04 7.29 4.69
C ILE A 158 -1.71 6.19 3.67
N ALA A 159 -1.60 4.94 4.09
CA ALA A 159 -1.30 3.82 3.21
C ALA A 159 -2.40 3.58 2.17
N ASP A 160 -3.67 3.67 2.57
CA ASP A 160 -4.84 3.54 1.69
C ASP A 160 -4.88 4.69 0.67
N PHE A 161 -4.59 5.92 1.11
CA PHE A 161 -4.46 7.07 0.23
C PHE A 161 -3.37 6.87 -0.83
N ILE A 162 -2.21 6.34 -0.43
CA ILE A 162 -1.11 6.05 -1.36
C ILE A 162 -1.53 4.98 -2.37
N CYS A 163 -2.14 3.88 -1.92
CA CYS A 163 -2.57 2.79 -2.79
C CYS A 163 -3.64 3.25 -3.79
N ALA A 164 -4.58 4.09 -3.36
CA ALA A 164 -5.63 4.64 -4.22
C ALA A 164 -5.09 5.55 -5.34
N ARG A 165 -3.86 6.08 -5.20
CA ARG A 165 -3.21 6.93 -6.21
C ARG A 165 -2.40 6.14 -7.23
N LEU A 166 -2.11 4.88 -6.96
CA LEU A 166 -1.36 4.06 -7.90
C LEU A 166 -2.26 3.67 -9.08
N PRO A 167 -1.71 3.62 -10.31
CA PRO A 167 -2.45 3.05 -11.42
C PRO A 167 -2.89 1.64 -11.06
N ARG A 168 -4.11 1.26 -11.45
CA ARG A 168 -4.57 -0.13 -11.31
C ARG A 168 -3.60 -1.00 -12.08
N GLN A 169 -2.90 -1.88 -11.38
CA GLN A 169 -2.01 -2.82 -12.03
C GLN A 169 -2.85 -3.94 -12.62
N ASP A 170 -3.09 -3.87 -13.93
CA ASP A 170 -3.57 -4.99 -14.73
C ASP A 170 -2.38 -5.95 -14.95
N GLY A 171 -2.00 -6.67 -13.89
CA GLY A 171 -1.04 -7.78 -13.97
C GLY A 171 0.36 -7.47 -13.47
N HIS A 172 0.62 -7.77 -12.19
CA HIS A 172 1.81 -8.46 -11.71
C HIS A 172 1.55 -8.94 -10.27
N GLY A 173 1.31 -10.23 -10.10
CA GLY A 173 1.13 -10.85 -8.77
C GLY A 173 -0.28 -10.63 -8.20
N GLN A 174 -0.98 -11.73 -7.96
CA GLN A 174 -2.33 -11.72 -7.39
C GLN A 174 -2.31 -10.97 -6.04
N PRO A 175 -3.09 -9.89 -5.85
CA PRO A 175 -3.19 -9.23 -4.55
C PRO A 175 -3.70 -10.25 -3.51
N PRO A 176 -3.39 -10.09 -2.21
CA PRO A 176 -4.04 -10.91 -1.19
C PRO A 176 -5.55 -10.80 -1.42
N LEU A 177 -6.20 -11.95 -1.62
CA LEU A 177 -7.65 -12.02 -1.85
C LEU A 177 -8.32 -11.15 -0.78
N PRO A 178 -9.15 -10.14 -1.15
CA PRO A 178 -9.87 -9.35 -0.17
C PRO A 178 -10.54 -10.27 0.87
N PRO A 179 -10.68 -9.85 2.14
CA PRO A 179 -11.41 -10.67 3.10
C PRO A 179 -12.81 -11.02 2.52
N PRO A 180 -13.30 -12.25 2.73
CA PRO A 180 -14.58 -12.67 2.17
C PRO A 180 -15.68 -11.71 2.61
N LEU A 181 -16.47 -11.22 1.65
CA LEU A 181 -17.62 -10.38 1.95
C LEU A 181 -18.64 -11.19 2.76
N ARG A 182 -19.07 -10.63 3.90
CA ARG A 182 -20.12 -11.17 4.75
C ARG A 182 -21.39 -10.38 4.56
N LEU A 183 -22.39 -10.99 3.94
CA LEU A 183 -23.69 -10.36 3.70
C LEU A 183 -24.77 -11.05 4.52
N PHE A 184 -25.64 -10.26 5.14
CA PHE A 184 -26.84 -10.79 5.79
C PHE A 184 -27.90 -11.08 4.74
N ALA A 185 -28.51 -12.25 4.80
CA ALA A 185 -29.58 -12.65 3.91
C ALA A 185 -30.66 -13.45 4.66
N LEU A 186 -31.86 -13.45 4.10
CA LEU A 186 -32.97 -14.26 4.60
C LEU A 186 -32.94 -15.63 3.91
N ALA A 187 -32.89 -16.71 4.70
CA ALA A 187 -33.10 -18.05 4.18
C ALA A 187 -34.58 -18.21 3.80
N LEU A 188 -34.87 -18.55 2.54
CA LEU A 188 -36.24 -18.70 2.03
C LEU A 188 -36.95 -19.97 2.54
N GLU A 189 -36.18 -20.93 3.04
CA GLU A 189 -36.65 -22.23 3.53
C GLU A 189 -35.85 -22.60 4.78
N GLY A 190 -36.46 -23.34 5.71
CA GLY A 190 -35.80 -23.80 6.92
C GLY A 190 -34.67 -24.78 6.60
N ILE A 191 -33.44 -24.42 6.92
CA ILE A 191 -32.26 -25.19 6.55
C ILE A 191 -31.94 -26.24 7.64
N ALA A 192 -32.09 -27.53 7.32
CA ALA A 192 -31.58 -28.59 8.18
C ALA A 192 -30.07 -28.78 7.97
N ASN A 193 -29.27 -28.77 9.04
CA ASN A 193 -27.83 -29.08 9.01
C ASN A 193 -27.53 -30.39 9.76
N PRO A 194 -27.96 -31.57 9.26
CA PRO A 194 -27.81 -32.84 9.97
C PRO A 194 -26.34 -33.26 10.13
N ALA A 195 -25.43 -32.74 9.31
CA ALA A 195 -24.01 -33.08 9.31
C ALA A 195 -23.15 -32.15 10.21
N GLY A 196 -23.73 -31.12 10.83
CA GLY A 196 -22.98 -30.18 11.67
C GLY A 196 -21.96 -29.34 10.90
N GLU A 197 -22.15 -29.15 9.59
CA GLU A 197 -21.23 -28.40 8.76
C GLU A 197 -21.23 -26.91 9.14
N ALA A 198 -20.06 -26.28 9.21
CA ALA A 198 -19.97 -24.84 9.49
C ALA A 198 -20.61 -23.98 8.37
N TYR A 199 -20.70 -24.52 7.16
CA TYR A 199 -21.21 -23.83 5.97
C TYR A 199 -21.99 -24.78 5.07
N LEU A 200 -23.09 -24.31 4.51
CA LEU A 200 -23.97 -25.06 3.61
C LEU A 200 -24.03 -24.42 2.22
N PRO A 201 -24.17 -25.18 1.13
CA PRO A 201 -24.32 -24.61 -0.21
C PRO A 201 -25.74 -24.04 -0.43
N GLY A 202 -25.80 -22.87 -1.07
CA GLY A 202 -27.05 -22.18 -1.41
C GLY A 202 -27.02 -21.49 -2.76
N HIS A 203 -28.19 -21.04 -3.21
CA HIS A 203 -28.37 -20.16 -4.35
C HIS A 203 -28.84 -18.79 -3.87
N LEU A 204 -28.08 -17.75 -4.22
CA LEU A 204 -28.45 -16.37 -3.90
C LEU A 204 -29.52 -15.86 -4.87
N SER A 205 -30.52 -15.16 -4.34
CA SER A 205 -31.46 -14.34 -5.10
C SER A 205 -31.62 -12.97 -4.44
N GLN A 206 -32.23 -12.04 -5.16
CA GLN A 206 -32.62 -10.74 -4.65
C GLN A 206 -34.09 -10.52 -4.97
N ASP A 207 -34.88 -10.04 -4.02
CA ASP A 207 -36.27 -9.69 -4.29
C ASP A 207 -36.42 -8.31 -4.93
N ALA A 208 -37.65 -7.96 -5.31
CA ALA A 208 -37.98 -6.68 -5.93
C ALA A 208 -37.68 -5.45 -5.04
N SER A 209 -37.53 -5.63 -3.73
CA SER A 209 -37.17 -4.56 -2.78
C SER A 209 -35.66 -4.42 -2.58
N GLY A 210 -34.86 -5.30 -3.19
CA GLY A 210 -33.40 -5.30 -3.07
C GLY A 210 -32.88 -6.15 -1.91
N CYS A 211 -33.74 -6.87 -1.18
CA CYS A 211 -33.31 -7.74 -0.08
C CYS A 211 -32.64 -9.01 -0.63
N LEU A 212 -31.49 -9.38 -0.07
CA LEU A 212 -30.78 -10.61 -0.41
C LEU A 212 -31.46 -11.82 0.26
N GLN A 213 -31.71 -12.84 -0.54
CA GLN A 213 -32.37 -14.07 -0.14
C GLN A 213 -31.51 -15.26 -0.54
N VAL A 214 -31.59 -16.36 0.21
CA VAL A 214 -30.87 -17.58 -0.13
C VAL A 214 -31.78 -18.80 -0.06
N ARG A 215 -31.74 -19.63 -1.10
CA ARG A 215 -32.36 -20.96 -1.11
C ARG A 215 -31.28 -22.04 -0.94
N PRO A 216 -31.44 -23.02 -0.04
CA PRO A 216 -30.53 -24.17 0.05
C PRO A 216 -30.46 -24.95 -1.27
N ALA A 217 -29.29 -25.52 -1.59
CA ALA A 217 -29.21 -26.48 -2.69
C ALA A 217 -29.96 -27.77 -2.32
N SER A 218 -30.58 -28.43 -3.30
CA SER A 218 -31.52 -29.56 -3.17
C SER A 218 -31.02 -30.83 -2.46
N ALA A 219 -29.79 -30.85 -1.95
CA ALA A 219 -29.22 -31.96 -1.20
C ALA A 219 -29.65 -31.98 0.29
N PHE A 220 -30.37 -30.95 0.76
CA PHE A 220 -30.80 -30.84 2.17
C PHE A 220 -32.32 -30.91 2.25
N MET A 221 -32.84 -31.78 3.13
CA MET A 221 -34.28 -31.91 3.36
C MET A 221 -34.83 -30.60 3.94
N PRO A 222 -35.99 -30.10 3.45
CA PRO A 222 -36.63 -28.93 4.04
C PRO A 222 -36.96 -29.23 5.50
N SER A 223 -36.51 -28.38 6.43
CA SER A 223 -37.01 -28.41 7.80
C SER A 223 -38.18 -27.43 7.93
N ALA A 224 -39.18 -27.78 8.73
CA ALA A 224 -40.31 -26.91 9.06
C ALA A 224 -39.94 -25.72 9.98
N LEU A 225 -38.66 -25.34 10.03
CA LEU A 225 -38.16 -24.25 10.86
C LEU A 225 -38.45 -22.89 10.20
N PRO A 226 -38.68 -21.83 11.00
CA PRO A 226 -38.97 -20.49 10.51
C PRO A 226 -37.79 -19.90 9.70
N LEU A 227 -38.10 -18.93 8.84
CA LEU A 227 -37.11 -18.13 8.10
C LEU A 227 -36.00 -17.66 9.07
N ALA A 228 -34.76 -18.05 8.79
CA ALA A 228 -33.62 -17.73 9.64
C ALA A 228 -32.71 -16.69 8.97
N ASN A 229 -32.16 -15.77 9.76
CA ASN A 229 -31.08 -14.90 9.31
C ASN A 229 -29.83 -15.74 9.05
N CYS A 230 -29.20 -15.56 7.90
CA CYS A 230 -27.99 -16.27 7.53
C CYS A 230 -26.92 -15.30 7.03
N VAL A 231 -25.66 -15.72 7.15
CA VAL A 231 -24.52 -15.00 6.59
C VAL A 231 -24.07 -15.73 5.33
N ILE A 232 -23.99 -14.99 4.23
CA ILE A 232 -23.35 -15.45 3.01
C ILE A 232 -21.88 -15.09 3.09
N GLU A 233 -20.99 -16.09 2.99
CA GLU A 233 -19.56 -15.85 2.79
C GLU A 233 -19.21 -16.11 1.32
N CYS A 234 -18.85 -15.03 0.63
CA CYS A 234 -18.41 -15.10 -0.76
C CYS A 234 -16.88 -15.06 -0.85
N PRO A 235 -16.26 -15.82 -1.77
CA PRO A 235 -14.86 -15.64 -2.12
C PRO A 235 -14.59 -14.20 -2.52
N ALA A 236 -13.34 -13.78 -2.40
CA ALA A 236 -12.94 -12.41 -2.67
C ALA A 236 -13.09 -12.06 -4.16
N ARG A 237 -14.21 -11.45 -4.53
CA ARG A 237 -14.53 -11.01 -5.88
C ARG A 237 -15.30 -9.69 -5.84
N SER A 238 -15.20 -8.94 -6.93
CA SER A 238 -15.72 -7.58 -7.10
C SER A 238 -17.24 -7.50 -7.30
N ALA A 239 -17.92 -8.62 -7.55
CA ALA A 239 -19.37 -8.70 -7.67
C ALA A 239 -19.88 -10.09 -7.28
N ILE A 240 -21.13 -10.15 -6.81
CA ILE A 240 -21.89 -11.39 -6.61
C ILE A 240 -23.14 -11.26 -7.47
N ILE A 241 -23.43 -12.26 -8.30
CA ILE A 241 -24.53 -12.20 -9.27
C ILE A 241 -25.70 -13.04 -8.74
N PRO A 242 -26.96 -12.53 -8.76
CA PRO A 242 -28.14 -13.36 -8.47
C PRO A 242 -28.15 -14.63 -9.33
N GLY A 243 -28.38 -15.78 -8.71
CA GLY A 243 -28.33 -17.11 -9.33
C GLY A 243 -27.04 -17.90 -9.05
N GLU A 244 -25.99 -17.26 -8.53
CA GLU A 244 -24.73 -17.95 -8.18
C GLU A 244 -24.86 -18.87 -6.96
N ARG A 245 -23.99 -19.90 -6.94
CA ARG A 245 -23.82 -20.77 -5.77
C ARG A 245 -22.96 -20.08 -4.71
N VAL A 246 -23.45 -20.04 -3.48
CA VAL A 246 -22.81 -19.39 -2.33
C VAL A 246 -22.67 -20.34 -1.14
N ARG A 247 -21.84 -19.97 -0.16
CA ARG A 247 -21.75 -20.66 1.14
C ARG A 247 -22.55 -19.89 2.19
N ILE A 248 -23.42 -20.61 2.88
CA ILE A 248 -24.33 -20.10 3.91
C ILE A 248 -23.82 -20.54 5.27
N ARG A 249 -23.70 -19.61 6.22
CA ARG A 249 -23.58 -19.93 7.63
C ARG A 249 -24.88 -19.55 8.34
N LEU A 250 -25.49 -20.51 9.02
CA LEU A 250 -26.65 -20.26 9.88
C LEU A 250 -26.19 -19.47 11.11
N LEU A 251 -26.95 -18.44 11.47
CA LEU A 251 -26.78 -17.76 12.75
C LEU A 251 -27.63 -18.49 13.80
N PRO A 252 -27.12 -18.67 15.03
CA PRO A 252 -27.88 -19.26 16.13
C PRO A 252 -29.08 -18.40 16.53
#